data_AF-A0A2N2Y4L9-F1
#
_entry.id   AF-A0A2N2Y4L9-F1
#
_cell.length_a   1.000
_cell.length_b   1.000
_cell.length_c   1.000
_cell.angle_alpha   90.00
_cell.angle_beta   90.00
_cell.angle_gamma   90.00
#
_symmetry.space_group_name_H-M   'P 1'
#
loop_
_entity.id
_entity.type
_entity.pdbx_description
1 polymer ?
#
loop_
_entity_poly.entity_id
_entity_poly.type
_entity_poly.pdbx_seq_one_letter_code
_entity_poly.pdbx_strand_id
1 'polypeptide(L)'
;MRQLKITKQVTNRETASLDKYLQEIGKVELITAEEEVALAQRIKQGDQVALEKLTKANLRFVVSVSKQYQNQGLSLPDLINEGNLGLIKAAQ
;
A
#
# COMPACT_ATOMS: atom_id res chain seq x y z
N MET A 1 31.82 -30.07 23.65
CA MET A 1 30.69 -29.12 23.69
C MET A 1 30.23 -28.89 22.25
N ARG A 2 28.99 -29.28 21.88
CA ARG A 2 28.49 -29.11 20.50
C ARG A 2 28.11 -27.65 20.28
N GLN A 3 28.65 -27.02 19.23
CA GLN A 3 28.24 -25.69 18.78
C GLN A 3 26.77 -25.74 18.34
N LEU A 4 25.91 -25.00 19.06
CA LEU A 4 24.58 -24.66 18.58
C LEU A 4 24.76 -23.65 17.44
N LYS A 5 24.74 -24.14 16.19
CA LYS A 5 24.53 -23.25 15.04
C LYS A 5 23.10 -22.74 15.13
N ILE A 6 22.92 -21.53 15.62
CA ILE A 6 21.65 -20.80 15.50
C ILE A 6 21.53 -20.42 14.03
N THR A 7 21.07 -21.35 13.20
CA THR A 7 20.60 -21.03 11.86
C THR A 7 19.45 -20.06 12.06
N LYS A 8 19.63 -18.81 11.65
CA LYS A 8 18.60 -17.76 11.68
C LYS A 8 17.40 -18.28 10.88
N GLN A 9 16.48 -18.98 11.52
CA GLN A 9 15.15 -19.22 10.99
C GLN A 9 14.41 -17.89 11.11
N VAL A 10 14.81 -16.90 10.30
CA VAL A 10 13.95 -15.79 9.97
C VAL A 10 12.90 -16.41 9.09
N THR A 11 11.83 -16.94 9.70
CA THR A 11 10.61 -17.27 8.96
C THR A 11 10.33 -16.05 8.10
N ASN A 12 10.10 -16.27 6.80
CA ASN A 12 9.96 -15.26 5.74
C ASN A 12 8.70 -14.36 5.95
N ARG A 13 8.56 -13.76 7.14
CA ARG A 13 7.38 -13.08 7.67
C ARG A 13 7.09 -11.79 6.91
N GLU A 14 8.13 -11.07 6.48
CA GLU A 14 7.97 -9.88 5.65
C GLU A 14 7.26 -10.22 4.34
N THR A 15 7.71 -11.29 3.66
CA THR A 15 7.06 -11.78 2.44
C THR A 15 5.61 -12.21 2.71
N ALA A 16 5.35 -12.96 3.78
CA ALA A 16 3.98 -13.36 4.12
C ALA A 16 3.04 -12.18 4.43
N SER A 17 3.56 -11.13 5.09
CA SER A 17 2.80 -9.91 5.40
C SER A 17 2.51 -9.08 4.15
N LEU A 18 3.49 -8.98 3.24
CA LEU A 18 3.34 -8.30 1.96
C LEU A 18 2.35 -9.04 1.07
N ASP A 19 2.43 -10.37 0.97
CA ASP A 19 1.51 -11.18 0.18
C ASP A 19 0.06 -11.01 0.66
N LYS A 20 -0.15 -11.01 1.98
CA LYS A 20 -1.46 -10.73 2.57
C LYS A 20 -1.95 -9.33 2.20
N TYR A 21 -1.10 -8.31 2.31
CA TYR A 21 -1.45 -6.94 1.92
C TYR A 21 -1.85 -6.87 0.44
N LEU A 22 -1.07 -7.47 -0.46
CA LEU A 22 -1.36 -7.50 -1.90
C LEU A 22 -2.69 -8.20 -2.20
N GLN A 23 -3.01 -9.29 -1.49
CA GLN A 23 -4.30 -9.96 -1.60
C GLN A 23 -5.47 -9.08 -1.14
N GLU A 24 -5.31 -8.37 -0.02
CA GLU A 24 -6.38 -7.51 0.52
C GLU A 24 -6.67 -6.32 -0.39
N ILE A 25 -5.64 -5.60 -0.87
CA ILE A 25 -5.86 -4.47 -1.80
C ILE A 25 -6.39 -4.93 -3.17
N GLY A 26 -6.11 -6.18 -3.55
CA GLY A 26 -6.62 -6.78 -4.79
C GLY A 26 -8.12 -7.04 -4.77
N LYS A 27 -8.74 -7.14 -3.58
CA LYS A 27 -10.19 -7.31 -3.38
C LYS A 27 -10.96 -6.00 -3.43
N VAL A 28 -10.27 -4.86 -3.34
CA VAL A 28 -10.92 -3.55 -3.38
C VAL A 28 -11.39 -3.28 -4.80
N GLU A 29 -12.67 -2.92 -4.94
CA GLU A 29 -13.27 -2.55 -6.22
C GLU A 29 -12.63 -1.28 -6.78
N LEU A 30 -12.44 -1.27 -8.10
CA LEU A 30 -11.96 -0.08 -8.80
C LEU A 30 -13.11 0.92 -8.89
N ILE A 31 -12.77 2.20 -8.74
CA ILE A 31 -13.71 3.30 -8.92
C ILE A 31 -13.68 3.80 -10.36
N THR A 32 -14.80 4.31 -10.85
CA THR A 32 -14.84 5.00 -12.14
C THR A 32 -14.34 6.44 -12.03
N ALA A 33 -14.07 7.09 -13.16
CA ALA A 33 -13.65 8.50 -13.18
C ALA A 33 -14.74 9.42 -12.59
N GLU A 34 -16.02 9.12 -12.84
CA GLU A 34 -17.15 9.87 -12.29
C GLU A 34 -17.24 9.72 -10.76
N GLU A 35 -17.03 8.50 -10.25
CA GLU A 35 -16.97 8.25 -8.81
C GLU A 35 -15.78 8.98 -8.17
N GLU A 36 -14.62 9.00 -8.82
CA GLU A 36 -13.43 9.71 -8.35
C GLU A 36 -13.70 11.21 -8.18
N VAL A 37 -14.34 11.84 -9.18
CA VAL A 37 -14.74 13.26 -9.11
C VAL A 37 -15.71 13.50 -7.95
N ALA A 38 -16.71 12.64 -7.77
CA ALA A 38 -17.68 12.76 -6.69
C ALA A 38 -17.03 12.60 -5.30
N LEU A 39 -16.10 11.65 -5.16
CA LEU A 39 -15.35 11.45 -3.92
C LEU A 39 -14.45 12.65 -3.63
N ALA A 40 -13.72 13.15 -4.63
CA ALA A 40 -12.86 14.32 -4.46
C ALA A 40 -13.63 15.58 -4.00
N GLN A 41 -14.85 15.80 -4.52
CA GLN A 41 -15.70 16.89 -4.05
C GLN A 41 -16.10 16.75 -2.58
N ARG A 42 -16.40 15.53 -2.14
CA ARG A 42 -16.75 15.23 -0.73
C ARG A 42 -15.54 15.35 0.18
N ILE A 43 -14.36 14.92 -0.26
CA ILE A 43 -13.11 15.05 0.51
C ILE A 43 -12.82 16.51 0.81
N LYS A 44 -13.01 17.42 -0.16
CA LYS A 44 -12.88 18.87 0.04
C LYS A 44 -13.82 19.44 1.10
N GLN A 45 -14.92 18.75 1.40
CA GLN A 45 -15.87 19.11 2.45
C GLN A 45 -15.53 18.46 3.81
N GLY A 46 -14.40 17.73 3.89
CA GLY A 46 -13.96 17.03 5.11
C GLY A 46 -14.50 15.61 5.26
N ASP A 47 -15.04 15.01 4.20
CA ASP A 47 -15.57 13.64 4.25
C ASP A 47 -14.44 12.59 4.33
N GLN A 48 -14.17 12.12 5.54
CA GLN A 48 -13.15 11.11 5.82
C GLN A 48 -13.47 9.74 5.19
N VAL A 49 -14.76 9.41 5.02
CA VAL A 49 -15.18 8.15 4.40
C VAL A 49 -14.89 8.18 2.90
N ALA A 50 -15.12 9.34 2.26
CA ALA A 50 -14.75 9.55 0.87
C ALA A 50 -13.23 9.45 0.66
N LEU A 51 -12.44 10.04 1.58
CA LEU A 51 -10.97 9.96 1.55
C LEU A 51 -10.50 8.51 1.66
N GLU A 52 -11.08 7.75 2.58
CA GLU A 52 -10.76 6.34 2.77
C GLU A 52 -11.13 5.50 1.53
N LYS A 53 -12.33 5.70 0.96
CA LYS A 53 -12.76 4.98 -0.26
C LYS A 53 -11.83 5.27 -1.44
N LEU A 54 -11.53 6.55 -1.70
CA LEU A 54 -10.65 6.96 -2.79
C LEU A 54 -9.23 6.43 -2.61
N THR A 55 -8.68 6.51 -1.39
CA THR A 55 -7.34 6.01 -1.09
C THR A 55 -7.27 4.49 -1.29
N LYS A 56 -8.23 3.73 -0.74
CA LYS A 56 -8.27 2.27 -0.84
C LYS A 56 -8.35 1.78 -2.28
N ALA A 57 -9.20 2.42 -3.10
CA ALA A 57 -9.34 2.06 -4.52
C ALA A 57 -8.03 2.24 -5.31
N ASN A 58 -7.16 3.15 -4.86
CA ASN A 58 -5.91 3.49 -5.52
C ASN A 58 -4.65 2.81 -4.93
N LEU A 59 -4.76 1.94 -3.92
CA LEU A 59 -3.60 1.25 -3.34
C LEU A 59 -2.85 0.37 -4.36
N ARG A 60 -3.57 -0.19 -5.34
CA ARG A 60 -2.96 -0.98 -6.43
C ARG A 60 -2.06 -0.13 -7.32
N PHE A 61 -2.39 1.15 -7.51
CA PHE A 61 -1.56 2.11 -8.22
C PHE A 61 -0.28 2.43 -7.44
N VAL A 62 -0.37 2.60 -6.12
CA VAL A 62 0.84 2.79 -5.28
C VAL A 62 1.81 1.63 -5.44
N VAL A 63 1.33 0.40 -5.44
CA VAL A 63 2.17 -0.78 -5.65
C VAL A 63 2.80 -0.79 -7.05
N SER A 64 2.07 -0.42 -8.09
CA SER A 64 2.62 -0.40 -9.46
C SER A 64 3.70 0.66 -9.64
N VAL A 65 3.57 1.81 -8.99
CA VAL A 65 4.60 2.86 -8.95
C VAL A 65 5.79 2.41 -8.11
N SER A 66 5.56 1.88 -6.91
CA SER A 66 6.62 1.46 -5.98
C SER A 66 7.55 0.39 -6.57
N LYS A 67 7.01 -0.52 -7.38
CA LYS A 67 7.81 -1.54 -8.10
C LYS A 67 8.87 -0.94 -9.03
N GLN A 68 8.64 0.27 -9.57
CA GLN A 68 9.59 0.95 -10.46
C GLN A 68 10.80 1.53 -9.72
N TYR A 69 10.69 1.70 -8.39
CA TYR A 69 11.74 2.26 -7.53
C TYR A 69 12.50 1.19 -6.71
N GLN A 70 12.28 -0.09 -7.00
CA GLN A 70 13.00 -1.18 -6.33
C GLN A 70 14.52 -1.12 -6.61
N ASN A 71 15.30 -1.71 -5.71
CA ASN A 71 16.77 -1.80 -5.77
C ASN A 71 17.51 -0.45 -5.63
N GLN A 72 16.84 0.59 -5.11
CA GLN A 72 17.43 1.91 -4.85
C GLN A 72 17.75 2.13 -3.35
N GLY A 73 17.88 1.06 -2.57
CA GLY A 73 18.27 1.12 -1.15
C GLY A 73 17.13 0.99 -0.14
N LEU A 74 15.87 0.92 -0.60
CA LEU A 74 14.70 0.64 0.23
C LEU A 74 14.03 -0.68 -0.15
N SER A 75 13.40 -1.33 0.82
CA SER A 75 12.59 -2.52 0.56
C SER A 75 11.28 -2.15 -0.14
N LEU A 76 10.66 -3.10 -0.86
CA LEU A 76 9.37 -2.86 -1.50
C LEU A 76 8.26 -2.47 -0.50
N PRO A 77 8.14 -3.12 0.68
CA PRO A 77 7.21 -2.66 1.72
C PRO A 77 7.43 -1.20 2.14
N ASP A 78 8.68 -0.76 2.29
CA ASP A 78 8.98 0.63 2.67
C ASP A 78 8.56 1.62 1.59
N LEU A 79 8.87 1.31 0.32
CA LEU A 79 8.44 2.11 -0.83
C LEU A 79 6.90 2.22 -0.91
N ILE A 80 6.20 1.11 -0.66
CA ILE A 80 4.73 1.08 -0.64
C ILE A 80 4.19 1.95 0.50
N ASN A 81 4.79 1.89 1.70
CA ASN A 81 4.35 2.70 2.83
C ASN A 81 4.51 4.20 2.57
N GLU A 82 5.65 4.62 2.04
CA GLU A 82 5.88 6.02 1.64
C GLU A 82 4.93 6.45 0.52
N GLY A 83 4.71 5.59 -0.48
CA GLY A 83 3.76 5.83 -1.55
C GLY A 83 2.32 5.98 -1.06
N ASN A 84 1.90 5.17 -0.08
CA ASN A 84 0.57 5.26 0.54
C ASN A 84 0.40 6.58 1.30
N LEU A 85 1.44 7.01 2.02
CA LEU A 85 1.45 8.31 2.69
C LEU A 85 1.34 9.46 1.67
N GLY A 86 2.07 9.37 0.55
CA GLY A 86 1.98 10.31 -0.55
C GLY A 86 0.58 10.38 -1.16
N LEU A 87 -0.06 9.23 -1.38
CA LEU A 87 -1.43 9.13 -1.89
C LEU A 87 -2.44 9.81 -0.94
N ILE A 88 -2.38 9.52 0.36
CA ILE A 88 -3.29 10.14 1.34
C ILE A 88 -3.12 11.66 1.35
N LYS A 89 -1.87 12.15 1.35
CA LYS A 89 -1.57 13.59 1.31
C LYS A 89 -2.06 14.25 0.02
N ALA A 90 -1.97 13.57 -1.11
CA ALA A 90 -2.44 14.09 -2.40
C ALA A 90 -3.98 14.12 -2.51
N ALA A 91 -4.66 13.24 -1.76
CA ALA A 91 -6.11 13.15 -1.75
C ALA A 91 -6.79 14.17 -0.82
N GLN A 92 -6.07 14.69 0.19
CA GLN A 92 -6.53 15.73 1.13
C GLN A 92 -6.53 17.12 0.49
#